data_AF-A0A349JM38-F1
#
_entry.id   AF-A0A349JM38-F1
#
_cell.length_a   1.000
_cell.length_b   1.000
_cell.length_c   1.000
_cell.angle_alpha   90.00
_cell.angle_beta   90.00
_cell.angle_gamma   90.00
#
_symmetry.space_group_name_H-M   'P 1'
#
loop_
_entity.id
_entity.type
_entity.pdbx_description
1 polymer ?
#
loop_
_entity_poly.entity_id
_entity_poly.type
_entity_poly.pdbx_seq_one_letter_code
_entity_poly.pdbx_strand_id
1 'polypeptide(L)' 'MKSRTTTGILALLLGGLGVHFFYLGAWGWGLVSVLLSWTYIPLIAGLIMGVRYLSITDKEFENKIKKMQGPFGTIEL' A
#
# COMPACT_ATOMS: atom_id res chain seq x y z
N MET A 1 -11.99 -9.69 -7.32
CA MET A 1 -10.66 -10.31 -7.48
C MET A 1 -9.67 -9.23 -7.85
N LYS A 2 -8.90 -8.74 -6.87
CA LYS A 2 -7.93 -7.67 -7.09
C LYS A 2 -6.56 -8.33 -7.18
N SER A 3 -5.91 -8.26 -8.34
CA SER A 3 -4.63 -8.94 -8.55
C SER A 3 -3.57 -8.41 -7.59
N ARG A 4 -3.06 -9.33 -6.75
CA ARG A 4 -1.87 -9.13 -5.89
C ARG A 4 -0.71 -8.52 -6.66
N THR A 5 -0.49 -9.00 -7.89
CA THR A 5 0.64 -8.63 -8.73
C THR A 5 0.50 -7.21 -9.24
N THR A 6 -0.70 -6.83 -9.70
CA THR A 6 -1.00 -5.46 -10.11
C THR A 6 -0.88 -4.51 -8.93
N THR A 7 -1.30 -4.93 -7.73
CA THR A 7 -1.20 -4.09 -6.52
C THR A 7 0.25 -3.95 -6.05
N GLY A 8 1.05 -5.02 -6.09
CA GLY A 8 2.47 -4.98 -5.79
C GLY A 8 3.28 -4.16 -6.79
N ILE A 9 2.98 -4.29 -8.09
CA ILE A 9 3.62 -3.50 -9.16
C ILE A 9 3.22 -2.03 -9.07
N LEU A 10 1.93 -1.72 -8.84
CA LEU A 10 1.50 -0.34 -8.56
C LEU A 10 2.11 0.18 -7.27
N ALA A 11 2.23 -0.62 -6.22
CA ALA A 11 2.89 -0.22 -4.99
C ALA A 11 4.40 0.01 -5.20
N LEU A 12 5.04 -0.68 -6.14
CA LEU A 12 6.45 -0.48 -6.45
C LEU A 12 6.70 0.73 -7.37
N LEU A 13 5.86 0.93 -8.39
CA LEU A 13 5.97 2.07 -9.33
C LEU A 13 5.39 3.38 -8.76
N LEU A 14 4.24 3.31 -8.07
CA LEU A 14 3.52 4.45 -7.47
C LEU A 14 3.67 4.51 -5.94
N GLY A 15 4.54 3.67 -5.35
CA GLY A 15 4.79 3.62 -3.91
C GLY A 15 5.20 4.95 -3.31
N GLY A 16 6.03 5.69 -4.04
CA GLY A 16 6.46 7.04 -3.65
C GLY A 16 5.35 8.09 -3.58
N LEU A 17 4.22 7.86 -4.27
CA LEU A 17 3.10 8.82 -4.30
C LEU A 17 1.97 8.44 -3.34
N GLY A 18 2.01 7.25 -2.72
CA GLY A 18 0.96 6.78 -1.80
C GLY A 18 -0.39 6.48 -2.45
N VAL A 19 -0.50 6.54 -3.78
CA VAL A 19 -1.75 6.28 -4.54
C VAL A 19 -2.29 4.87 -4.27
N HIS A 20 -1.41 3.91 -4.02
CA HIS A 20 -1.79 2.56 -3.66
C HIS A 20 -2.56 2.49 -2.32
N PHE A 21 -2.28 3.36 -1.35
CA PHE A 21 -3.05 3.43 -0.09
C PHE A 21 -4.47 3.95 -0.33
N PHE A 22 -4.63 4.89 -1.27
CA PHE A 22 -5.94 5.33 -1.73
C PHE A 22 -6.71 4.18 -2.39
N TYR A 23 -6.01 3.35 -3.16
CA TYR A 23 -6.59 2.16 -3.80
C TYR A 23 -6.95 1.05 -2.79
N LEU A 24 -6.27 0.99 -1.65
CA LEU A 24 -6.50 0.02 -0.58
C LEU A 24 -7.61 0.44 0.41
N GLY A 25 -8.17 1.66 0.27
CA GLY A 25 -9.17 2.20 1.20
C GLY A 25 -8.56 2.85 2.45
N ALA A 26 -7.23 2.92 2.53
CA ALA A 26 -6.46 3.59 3.58
C ALA A 26 -6.17 5.06 3.22
N TRP A 27 -7.23 5.85 3.01
CA TRP A 27 -7.11 7.22 2.49
C TRP A 27 -6.31 8.16 3.41
N GLY A 28 -6.30 7.94 4.73
CA GLY A 28 -5.49 8.71 5.68
C GLY A 28 -3.99 8.48 5.49
N TRP A 29 -3.56 7.23 5.28
CA TRP A 29 -2.17 6.92 4.94
C TRP A 29 -1.78 7.43 3.54
N GLY A 30 -2.74 7.44 2.61
CA GLY A 30 -2.57 8.10 1.31
C GLY A 30 -2.32 9.60 1.45
N LEU A 31 -3.11 10.29 2.28
CA LEU A 31 -2.96 11.73 2.52
C LEU A 31 -1.62 12.06 3.19
N VAL A 32 -1.21 11.27 4.18
CA VAL A 32 0.12 11.38 4.81
C VAL A 32 1.22 11.18 3.78
N SER A 33 1.09 10.20 2.89
CA SER A 33 2.06 9.94 1.83
C SER A 33 2.17 11.10 0.83
N VAL A 34 1.05 11.77 0.51
CA VAL A 34 1.04 12.96 -0.37
C VAL A 34 1.68 14.16 0.34
N LEU A 35 1.38 14.37 1.63
CA LEU A 35 1.99 15.44 2.43
C LEU A 35 3.50 15.23 2.64
N LEU A 36 3.94 13.98 2.82
CA LEU A 36 5.35 13.60 2.94
C LEU A 36 6.00 13.22 1.59
N SER A 37 5.33 13.44 0.45
CA SER A 37 5.88 13.11 -0.87
C SER A 37 7.17 13.90 -1.17
N TRP A 38 7.39 15.02 -0.48
CA TRP A 38 8.62 15.82 -0.54
C TRP A 38 9.82 15.16 0.16
N THR A 39 9.60 14.22 1.10
CA THR A 39 10.66 13.63 1.94
C THR A 39 11.23 12.31 1.40
N TYR A 40 10.77 11.79 0.26
CA TYR A 40 11.10 10.45 -0.27
C TYR A 40 10.80 9.24 0.65
N ILE A 41 10.41 9.46 1.91
CA ILE A 41 9.92 8.45 2.87
C ILE A 41 8.83 7.53 2.29
N PRO A 42 7.77 8.04 1.60
CA PRO A 42 6.75 7.17 1.02
C PRO A 42 7.31 6.21 -0.04
N LEU A 43 8.45 6.54 -0.67
CA LEU A 43 9.12 5.64 -1.62
C LEU A 43 9.62 4.38 -0.93
N ILE A 44 10.27 4.51 0.22
CA ILE A 44 10.81 3.37 0.99
C ILE A 44 9.66 2.54 1.57
N ALA A 45 8.65 3.20 2.14
CA ALA A 45 7.47 2.52 2.68
C ALA A 45 6.72 1.71 1.60
N GLY A 46 6.49 2.31 0.42
CA GLY A 46 5.87 1.64 -0.71
C GLY A 46 6.70 0.46 -1.25
N LEU A 47 8.03 0.56 -1.22
CA LEU A 47 8.94 -0.50 -1.65
C LEU A 47 8.87 -1.72 -0.72
N ILE A 48 8.92 -1.51 0.60
CA ILE A 48 8.75 -2.58 1.61
C ILE A 48 7.39 -3.25 1.43
N MET A 49 6.33 -2.45 1.26
CA MET A 49 4.96 -2.97 1.10
C MET A 49 4.79 -3.73 -0.22
N GLY A 50 5.35 -3.24 -1.33
CA GLY A 50 5.34 -3.92 -2.62
C GLY A 50 6.05 -5.27 -2.58
N VAL A 51 7.21 -5.35 -1.93
CA VAL A 51 7.97 -6.60 -1.77
C VAL A 51 7.22 -7.60 -0.88
N ARG A 52 6.67 -7.15 0.25
CA ARG A 52 5.84 -7.99 1.13
C ARG A 52 4.60 -8.50 0.42
N TYR A 53 3.89 -7.63 -0.30
CA TYR A 53 2.71 -8.03 -1.05
C TYR A 53 3.00 -9.02 -2.17
N LEU A 54 4.20 -8.94 -2.77
CA LEU A 54 4.65 -9.94 -3.74
C LEU A 54 4.99 -11.29 -3.07
N SER A 55 5.43 -11.24 -1.80
CA SER A 55 5.87 -12.42 -1.04
C SER A 55 4.74 -13.18 -0.32
N ILE A 56 3.57 -12.57 -0.10
CA ILE A 56 2.41 -13.24 0.52
C ILE A 56 1.46 -13.85 -0.52
N THR A 57 0.66 -14.84 -0.11
CA THR A 57 -0.33 -15.49 -0.99
C THR A 57 -1.62 -14.65 -1.13
N ASP A 58 -2.38 -14.81 -2.22
CA ASP A 58 -3.65 -14.10 -2.49
C ASP A 58 -4.63 -14.11 -1.31
N LYS A 59 -4.72 -15.24 -0.59
CA LYS A 59 -5.56 -15.38 0.60
C LYS A 59 -5.14 -14.46 1.75
N GLU A 60 -3.84 -14.36 2.01
CA GLU A 60 -3.32 -13.45 3.04
C GLU A 60 -3.46 -11.99 2.61
N PHE A 61 -3.28 -11.73 1.33
CA PHE A 61 -3.47 -10.42 0.72
C PHE A 61 -4.90 -9.91 0.90
N GLU A 62 -5.93 -10.68 0.52
CA GLU A 62 -7.32 -10.27 0.71
C GLU A 62 -7.66 -10.01 2.18
N ASN A 63 -7.13 -10.82 3.10
CA ASN A 63 -7.39 -10.66 4.52
C ASN A 63 -6.71 -9.39 5.09
N LYS A 64 -5.47 -9.09 4.66
CA LYS A 64 -4.76 -7.85 5.01
C LYS A 64 -5.43 -6.62 4.41
N ILE A 65 -5.88 -6.66 3.15
CA ILE A 65 -6.62 -5.56 2.54
C ILE A 65 -7.94 -5.30 3.29
N LYS A 66 -8.69 -6.34 3.66
CA LYS A 66 -9.90 -6.19 4.46
C LYS A 66 -9.64 -5.47 5.79
N LYS A 67 -8.53 -5.78 6.46
CA LYS A 67 -8.12 -5.08 7.70
C LYS A 67 -7.65 -3.65 7.46
N MET A 68 -7.08 -3.36 6.28
CA MET A 68 -6.65 -2.03 5.89
C MET A 68 -7.79 -1.12 5.41
N GLN A 69 -8.99 -1.66 5.19
CA GLN A 69 -10.15 -0.90 4.72
C GLN A 69 -10.66 0.05 5.83
N GLY A 70 -10.16 1.28 5.86
CA GLY A 70 -10.54 2.32 6.81
C GLY A 70 -9.63 3.54 6.78
N PRO A 71 -10.02 4.68 7.35
CA PRO A 71 -9.26 5.94 7.32
C PRO A 71 -7.80 5.79 7.80
N PHE A 72 -7.60 4.98 8.84
CA PHE A 72 -6.28 4.63 9.39
C PHE A 72 -6.15 3.11 9.51
N GLY A 73 -6.41 2.39 8.42
CA GLY A 73 -6.22 0.94 8.38
C GLY A 73 -4.85 0.52 8.89
N THR A 74 -4.78 -0.64 9.56
CA THR A 74 -3.54 -1.13 10.16
C THR A 74 -2.55 -1.55 9.07
N ILE A 75 -1.50 -0.75 8.88
CA ILE A 75 -0.36 -1.10 8.02
C ILE A 75 0.46 -2.13 8.79
N GLU A 76 0.18 -3.41 8.55
CA GLU A 76 1.12 -4.46 8.92
C GLU A 76 2.22 -4.54 7.86
N LEU A 77 3.33 -3.83 8.12
CA LEU A 77 4.59 -3.96 7.38
C LEU A 77 5.09 -5.39 7.40
#